data_AF-A0A949G2G3-F1
#
_entry.id   AF-A0A949G2G3-F1
#
_cell.length_a   1.000
_cell.length_b   1.000
_cell.length_c   1.000
_cell.angle_alpha   90.00
_cell.angle_beta   90.00
_cell.angle_gamma   90.00
#
_symmetry.space_group_name_H-M   'P 1'
#
loop_
_entity.id
_entity.type
_entity.pdbx_description
1 polymer ?
#
loop_
_entity_poly.entity_id
_entity_poly.type
_entity_poly.pdbx_seq_one_letter_code
_entity_poly.pdbx_strand_id
1 'polypeptide(L)' 'MKWSAWSVVFTGLSLTSIMAVVLFFLVWMNPKDAAYGSTPIVYAAGSAISALAFNRASAWAARRAERLDP' A
#
# COMPACT_ATOMS: atom_id res chain seq x y z
N MET A 1 -2.76 -4.07 -21.78
CA MET A 1 -2.67 -3.24 -20.57
C MET A 1 -1.75 -2.06 -20.85
N LYS A 2 -2.30 -0.87 -21.08
CA LYS A 2 -1.52 0.36 -21.17
C LYS A 2 -1.20 0.83 -19.75
N TRP A 3 0.09 0.95 -19.42
CA TRP A 3 0.53 1.46 -18.12
C TRP A 3 0.63 2.98 -18.19
N SER A 4 -0.28 3.69 -17.51
CA SER A 4 -0.16 5.13 -17.33
C SER A 4 0.84 5.47 -16.21
N ALA A 5 1.47 6.64 -16.27
CA ALA A 5 2.36 7.11 -15.21
C ALA A 5 1.70 7.03 -13.82
N TRP A 6 0.41 7.38 -13.74
CA TRP A 6 -0.38 7.26 -12.51
C TRP A 6 -0.59 5.82 -12.05
N SER A 7 -0.83 4.88 -12.97
CA SER A 7 -0.91 3.46 -12.62
C SER A 7 0.41 2.97 -12.02
N VAL A 8 1.54 3.36 -12.60
CA VAL A 8 2.88 3.00 -12.08
C VAL A 8 3.10 3.58 -10.67
N VAL A 9 2.78 4.87 -10.46
CA VAL A 9 2.90 5.52 -9.15
C VAL A 9 2.07 4.80 -8.09
N PHE A 10 0.80 4.52 -8.37
CA PHE A 10 -0.07 3.83 -7.42
C PHE A 10 0.36 2.39 -7.15
N THR A 11 0.91 1.69 -8.16
CA THR A 11 1.52 0.38 -7.94
C THR A 11 2.71 0.47 -6.98
N GLY A 12 3.60 1.45 -7.17
CA GLY A 12 4.73 1.68 -6.27
C GLY A 12 4.29 1.97 -4.84
N LEU A 13 3.30 2.85 -4.66
CA LEU A 13 2.72 3.15 -3.34
C LEU A 13 2.09 1.91 -2.68
N SER A 14 1.37 1.09 -3.47
CA SER A 14 0.78 -0.16 -2.98
C SER A 14 1.85 -1.13 -2.46
N LEU A 15 2.94 -1.32 -3.21
CA LEU A 15 4.06 -2.17 -2.81
C LEU A 15 4.76 -1.64 -1.55
N THR A 16 4.99 -0.33 -1.45
CA THR A 16 5.54 0.30 -0.24
C THR A 16 4.63 0.06 0.97
N SER A 17 3.31 0.20 0.80
CA SER A 17 2.36 -0.10 1.87
C SER A 17 2.39 -1.58 2.28
N ILE A 18 2.53 -2.53 1.35
CA ILE A 18 2.68 -3.96 1.67
C ILE A 18 3.93 -4.19 2.51
N MET A 19 5.06 -3.59 2.13
CA MET A 19 6.30 -3.69 2.91
C MET A 19 6.14 -3.09 4.31
N ALA A 20 5.44 -1.96 4.42
CA ALA A 20 5.13 -1.35 5.71
C ALA A 20 4.29 -2.27 6.61
N VAL A 21 3.30 -3.00 6.06
CA VAL A 21 2.53 -4.01 6.82
C VAL A 21 3.48 -5.02 7.45
N VAL A 22 4.37 -5.60 6.66
CA VAL A 22 5.32 -6.62 7.14
C VAL A 22 6.22 -6.05 8.23
N LEU A 23 6.81 -4.87 8.01
CA LEU A 23 7.69 -4.24 8.99
C LEU A 23 6.98 -3.94 10.31
N PHE A 24 5.80 -3.32 10.26
CA PHE A 24 5.05 -3.00 11.47
C PHE A 24 4.53 -4.24 12.20
N PHE A 25 4.17 -5.29 11.46
CA PHE A 25 3.79 -6.57 12.05
C PHE A 25 4.97 -7.24 12.77
N LEU A 26 6.17 -7.21 12.18
CA LEU A 26 7.38 -7.72 12.82
C LEU A 26 7.74 -6.92 14.09
N VAL A 27 7.59 -5.59 14.06
CA VAL A 27 7.78 -4.73 15.25
C VAL A 27 6.75 -5.05 16.33
N TRP A 28 5.50 -5.36 15.95
CA TRP A 28 4.48 -5.77 16.90
C TRP A 28 4.82 -7.10 17.58
N MET A 29 5.34 -8.08 16.83
CA MET A 29 5.75 -9.37 17.37
C MET A 29 7.00 -9.30 18.25
N ASN A 30 7.92 -8.39 17.92
CA ASN A 30 9.18 -8.19 18.65
C ASN A 30 9.41 -6.70 18.94
N PRO A 31 8.65 -6.12 19.88
CA PRO A 31 8.78 -4.71 20.19
C PRO A 31 10.09 -4.48 20.95
N LYS A 32 10.88 -3.48 20.50
CA LYS A 32 12.07 -3.03 21.21
C LYS A 32 11.73 -2.42 22.58
N ASP A 33 10.55 -1.81 22.68
CA ASP A 33 10.08 -1.10 23.87
C ASP A 33 8.59 -1.41 24.09
N ALA A 34 8.20 -1.70 25.33
CA ALA A 34 6.81 -1.91 25.72
C ALA A 34 5.94 -0.66 25.49
N ALA A 35 6.56 0.53 25.47
CA ALA A 35 5.88 1.79 25.17
C ALA A 35 5.22 1.84 23.78
N TYR A 36 5.64 0.98 22.84
CA TYR A 36 5.01 0.89 21.53
C TYR A 36 3.56 0.39 21.61
N GLY A 37 3.24 -0.44 22.60
CA GLY A 37 1.89 -0.95 22.84
C GLY A 37 1.24 -1.50 21.56
N SER A 38 0.04 -0.99 21.24
CA SER A 38 -0.71 -1.38 20.04
C SER A 38 -0.38 -0.54 18.80
N THR A 39 0.51 0.45 18.89
CA THR A 39 0.82 1.36 17.78
C THR A 39 1.29 0.61 16.52
N PRO A 40 2.22 -0.38 16.60
CA PRO A 40 2.69 -1.07 15.40
C PRO A 40 1.57 -1.87 14.71
N ILE A 41 0.69 -2.56 15.44
CA ILE A 41 -0.40 -3.32 14.80
C ILE A 41 -1.45 -2.39 14.16
N VAL A 42 -1.71 -1.22 14.76
CA VAL A 42 -2.58 -0.19 14.16
C VAL A 42 -1.97 0.34 12.85
N TYR A 43 -0.66 0.58 12.81
CA TYR A 43 0.03 1.02 11.59
C TYR A 43 0.10 -0.08 10.52
N ALA A 44 0.25 -1.34 10.93
CA ALA A 44 0.13 -2.47 10.01
C ALA A 44 -1.26 -2.53 9.37
N ALA A 45 -2.34 -2.40 10.17
CA ALA A 45 -3.70 -2.38 9.66
C ALA A 45 -3.96 -1.20 8.70
N GLY A 46 -3.51 0.01 9.08
CA GLY A 46 -3.60 1.19 8.22
C GLY A 46 -2.86 1.00 6.89
N SER A 47 -1.65 0.43 6.94
CA SER A 47 -0.85 0.13 5.75
C SER A 47 -1.52 -0.91 4.85
N ALA A 48 -2.20 -1.91 5.41
CA ALA A 48 -2.95 -2.89 4.63
C ALA A 48 -4.12 -2.26 3.87
N ILE A 49 -4.85 -1.34 4.52
CA ILE A 49 -5.92 -0.57 3.89
C ILE A 49 -5.35 0.31 2.76
N SER A 50 -4.24 1.01 3.01
CA SER A 50 -3.57 1.81 1.98
C SER A 50 -3.09 0.97 0.80
N ALA A 51 -2.50 -0.20 1.04
CA ALA A 51 -2.06 -1.12 -0.01
C ALA A 51 -3.20 -1.50 -0.95
N LEU A 52 -4.36 -1.86 -0.39
CA LEU A 52 -5.56 -2.18 -1.15
C LEU A 52 -6.10 -0.97 -1.92
N ALA A 53 -6.17 0.20 -1.28
CA ALA A 53 -6.64 1.42 -1.90
C ALA A 53 -5.78 1.82 -3.11
N PHE A 54 -4.45 1.78 -2.97
CA PHE A 54 -3.53 2.10 -4.06
C PHE A 54 -3.53 1.05 -5.17
N ASN A 55 -3.70 -0.24 -4.84
CA ASN A 55 -3.86 -1.27 -5.87
C ASN A 55 -5.11 -1.02 -6.73
N ARG A 56 -6.24 -0.68 -6.08
CA ARG A 56 -7.48 -0.32 -6.78
C ARG A 56 -7.33 0.95 -7.61
N ALA A 57 -6.64 1.97 -7.08
CA ALA A 57 -6.33 3.20 -7.80
C ALA A 57 -5.45 2.97 -9.03
N SER A 58 -4.45 2.09 -8.93
CA SER A 58 -3.60 1.68 -10.05
C SER A 58 -4.42 1.05 -11.18
N ALA A 59 -5.28 0.07 -10.84
CA ALA A 59 -6.15 -0.57 -11.83
C ALA A 59 -7.15 0.42 -12.46
N TRP A 60 -7.67 1.37 -11.68
CA TRP A 60 -8.51 2.44 -12.21
C TRP A 60 -7.75 3.35 -13.18
N ALA A 61 -6.52 3.75 -12.85
CA ALA A 61 -5.68 4.62 -13.68
C ALA A 61 -5.28 3.95 -15.01
N ALA A 62 -5.03 2.64 -15.01
CA ALA A 62 -4.78 1.87 -16.23
C ALA A 62 -6.02 1.85 -17.15
N ARG A 63 -7.19 1.50 -16.60
CA ARG A 63 -8.46 1.50 -17.36
C ARG A 63 -8.87 2.88 -17.86
N ARG A 64 -8.53 3.94 -17.12
CA ARG A 64 -8.79 5.33 -17.58
C ARG A 64 -7.91 5.68 -18.77
N ALA A 65 -6.65 5.28 -18.78
CA ALA A 65 -5.74 5.55 -19.89
C ALA A 65 -6.16 4.83 -21.17
N GLU A 66 -6.58 3.57 -21.08
CA GLU A 66 -7.11 2.80 -22.22
C GLU A 66 -8.35 3.44 -22.85
N ARG A 67 -9.16 4.19 -22.08
CA ARG A 67 -10.34 4.90 -22.61
C ARG A 67 -10.02 6.23 -23.30
N LEU A 68 -8.92 6.87 -22.93
CA LEU A 68 -8.53 8.17 -23.48
C LEU A 68 -7.69 8.05 -24.75
N ASP A 69 -7.10 6.87 -24.98
CA ASP A 69 -6.32 6.52 -26.16
C ASP A 69 -6.61 5.04 -26.51
N PRO A 70 -7.74 4.76 -27.20
CA PRO A 70 -8.22 3.40 -27.46
C PRO A 70 -7.32 2.57 -28.38
#